data_AF-A0A956JFS8-F1
#
_entry.id   AF-A0A956JFS8-F1
#
_cell.length_a   1.000
_cell.length_b   1.000
_cell.length_c   1.000
_cell.angle_alpha   90.00
_cell.angle_beta   90.00
_cell.angle_gamma   90.00
#
_symmetry.space_group_name_H-M   'P 1'
#
loop_
_entity.id
_entity.type
_entity.pdbx_description
1 polymer ?
#
loop_
_entity_poly.entity_id
_entity_poly.type
_entity_poly.pdbx_seq_one_letter_code
_entity_poly.pdbx_strand_id
1 'polypeptide(L)'
;EALIGGWGTLRSWLDEEREGRILLHSLETAASEWERLGKPRDALWGTAALTRASLYLDESSLRPREREFLSASRRAVARGRQLRRAALVAIPLVLGSVYGVVKINEYRAVQAKVEERFADANAALDEARSSMESLRRERHDAFRRFDAHESGAEESWAKAVELSADVDRHYKDTLRELEAALILDPDRDDARELLAETLYERALLAEQEHDPRRVEELRERLGIYDMDEAYARRWSAPGLVRVAVRPRGAVVDIAKYEQGEGDVLRLVDERTLGETPIDRAEVSPGSYLLTFSYDGVAVRYPLVVERDDELEISFDMPPKDAVPGGYIYVPPGRFLFGSADDETLRQPFYYAQPLHQVSTGGFLVGKNEVTVSQWIEYLESLAPAEQDEALPQSEQLSLRRIADGGWEMRFLVGDKEHLLRRGVNMVYEARERSREHDWLKWPVTGVSFLQARDYASWLASSGRLPGARICTEWEWERASRGADARRYPHGDKLAPSDGNYDRTYRIAEANGPDEVGGEGRARSPFGVEDLVGNAYEWTSLEGKDGEVGARGGAFFSDPSNVVVYNKSIVPESFRDAQTGVRICASPTWAP
;
A
#
# COMPACT_ATOMS: atom_id res chain seq x y z
N GLU A 1 -97.31 -48.34 21.34
CA GLU A 1 -95.99 -47.88 20.84
C GLU A 1 -94.87 -48.95 20.82
N ALA A 2 -95.14 -50.25 21.03
CA ALA A 2 -94.11 -51.30 20.91
C ALA A 2 -94.07 -52.03 19.54
N LEU A 3 -95.00 -51.76 18.62
CA LEU A 3 -95.14 -52.49 17.34
C LEU A 3 -94.69 -51.72 16.09
N ILE A 4 -94.35 -50.44 16.21
CA ILE A 4 -93.81 -49.65 15.08
C ILE A 4 -92.27 -49.70 15.05
N GLY A 5 -91.61 -50.07 16.16
CA GLY A 5 -90.16 -50.28 16.20
C GLY A 5 -89.67 -51.59 15.57
N GLY A 6 -90.50 -52.64 15.53
CA GLY A 6 -90.08 -54.00 15.12
C GLY A 6 -90.17 -54.31 13.62
N TRP A 7 -90.87 -53.50 12.82
CA TRP A 7 -91.03 -53.75 11.38
C TRP A 7 -89.80 -53.31 10.56
N GLY A 8 -89.01 -52.36 11.06
CA GLY A 8 -87.68 -52.11 10.48
C GLY A 8 -86.79 -53.35 10.60
N THR A 9 -86.85 -54.02 11.75
CA THR A 9 -86.03 -55.19 12.10
C THR A 9 -86.42 -56.44 11.30
N LEU A 10 -87.72 -56.75 11.18
CA LEU A 10 -88.16 -57.93 10.44
C LEU A 10 -87.93 -57.80 8.92
N ARG A 11 -88.01 -56.59 8.37
CA ARG A 11 -87.71 -56.33 6.96
C ARG A 11 -86.21 -56.48 6.68
N SER A 12 -85.36 -55.98 7.58
CA SER A 12 -83.91 -56.20 7.45
C SER A 12 -83.57 -57.69 7.54
N TRP A 13 -84.21 -58.45 8.42
CA TRP A 13 -83.96 -59.89 8.54
C TRP A 13 -84.36 -60.67 7.27
N LEU A 14 -85.50 -60.32 6.65
CA LEU A 14 -85.94 -60.95 5.41
C LEU A 14 -85.06 -60.57 4.21
N ASP A 15 -84.63 -59.31 4.13
CA ASP A 15 -83.71 -58.86 3.08
C ASP A 15 -82.30 -59.46 3.28
N GLU A 16 -81.81 -59.58 4.51
CA GLU A 16 -80.57 -60.28 4.88
C GLU A 16 -80.61 -61.77 4.50
N GLU A 17 -81.71 -62.46 4.78
CA GLU A 17 -81.87 -63.88 4.46
C GLU A 17 -82.04 -64.15 2.95
N ARG A 18 -82.62 -63.19 2.22
CA ARG A 18 -82.71 -63.24 0.75
C ARG A 18 -81.36 -62.99 0.08
N GLU A 19 -80.64 -61.97 0.52
CA GLU A 19 -79.26 -61.69 0.06
C GLU A 19 -78.32 -62.86 0.37
N GLY A 20 -78.41 -63.44 1.57
CA GLY A 20 -77.62 -64.62 1.97
C GLY A 20 -77.82 -65.82 1.05
N ARG A 21 -79.07 -66.12 0.67
CA ARG A 21 -79.38 -67.22 -0.28
C ARG A 21 -78.85 -66.98 -1.68
N ILE A 22 -78.96 -65.75 -2.19
CA ILE A 22 -78.43 -65.38 -3.51
C ILE A 22 -76.90 -65.50 -3.52
N LEU A 23 -76.25 -65.03 -2.46
CA LEU A 23 -74.80 -65.14 -2.26
C LEU A 23 -74.34 -66.59 -2.13
N LEU A 24 -75.08 -67.44 -1.42
CA LEU A 24 -74.76 -68.86 -1.28
C LEU A 24 -74.82 -69.57 -2.63
N HIS A 25 -75.86 -69.34 -3.43
CA HIS A 25 -75.98 -69.92 -4.77
C HIS A 25 -74.86 -69.46 -5.72
N SER A 26 -74.49 -68.18 -5.64
CA SER A 26 -73.36 -67.63 -6.39
C SER A 26 -72.03 -68.25 -5.95
N LEU A 27 -71.85 -68.49 -4.65
CA LEU A 27 -70.67 -69.14 -4.08
C LEU A 27 -70.55 -70.59 -4.55
N GLU A 28 -71.65 -71.35 -4.48
CA GLU A 28 -71.72 -72.74 -4.94
C GLU A 28 -71.33 -72.85 -6.43
N THR A 29 -71.88 -71.95 -7.25
CA THR A 29 -71.59 -71.92 -8.70
C THR A 29 -70.13 -71.57 -8.96
N ALA A 30 -69.61 -70.53 -8.32
CA ALA A 30 -68.22 -70.08 -8.50
C ALA A 30 -67.20 -71.11 -7.97
N ALA A 31 -67.45 -71.71 -6.80
CA ALA A 31 -66.61 -72.77 -6.25
C ALA A 31 -66.68 -74.04 -7.12
N SER A 32 -67.83 -74.29 -7.75
CA SER A 32 -68.01 -75.40 -8.68
C SER A 32 -67.11 -75.24 -9.92
N GLU A 33 -67.24 -74.08 -10.56
CA GLU A 33 -66.51 -73.76 -11.77
C GLU A 33 -65.00 -73.63 -11.54
N TRP A 34 -64.59 -73.02 -10.42
CA TRP A 34 -63.18 -72.89 -10.04
C TRP A 34 -62.47 -74.24 -9.93
N GLU A 35 -63.09 -75.23 -9.30
CA GLU A 35 -62.48 -76.57 -9.19
C GLU A 35 -62.52 -77.33 -10.53
N ARG A 36 -63.56 -77.16 -11.35
CA ARG A 36 -63.63 -77.73 -12.71
C ARG A 36 -62.50 -77.23 -13.60
N LEU A 37 -62.14 -75.96 -13.48
CA LEU A 37 -61.09 -75.31 -14.27
C LEU A 37 -59.67 -75.54 -13.71
N GLY A 38 -59.51 -76.39 -12.69
CA GLY A 38 -58.20 -76.66 -12.10
C GLY A 38 -57.70 -75.57 -11.14
N LYS A 39 -58.62 -74.85 -10.49
CA LYS A 39 -58.38 -73.83 -9.47
C LYS A 39 -57.59 -72.59 -9.96
N PRO A 40 -57.96 -71.96 -11.09
CA PRO A 40 -57.24 -70.80 -11.61
C PRO A 40 -57.48 -69.55 -10.75
N ARG A 41 -56.54 -68.59 -10.77
CA ARG A 41 -56.54 -67.44 -9.84
C ARG A 41 -57.51 -66.32 -10.22
N ASP A 42 -57.81 -66.19 -11.50
CA ASP A 42 -58.71 -65.20 -12.11
C ASP A 42 -60.20 -65.49 -11.85
N ALA A 43 -60.55 -66.75 -11.58
CA ALA A 43 -61.90 -67.15 -11.19
C ALA A 43 -62.22 -66.94 -9.68
N LEU A 44 -61.27 -66.42 -8.90
CA LEU A 44 -61.47 -66.14 -7.47
C LEU A 44 -62.27 -64.86 -7.22
N TRP A 45 -62.99 -64.81 -6.10
CA TRP A 45 -63.75 -63.62 -5.73
C TRP A 45 -62.88 -62.44 -5.29
N GLY A 46 -63.23 -61.25 -5.77
CA GLY A 46 -62.61 -59.98 -5.38
C GLY A 46 -63.13 -59.44 -4.04
N THR A 47 -62.57 -58.30 -3.61
CA THR A 47 -62.88 -57.67 -2.31
C THR A 47 -64.38 -57.46 -2.08
N ALA A 48 -65.12 -56.93 -3.06
CA ALA A 48 -66.54 -56.60 -2.91
C ALA A 48 -67.44 -57.84 -2.74
N ALA A 49 -67.09 -58.97 -3.35
CA ALA A 49 -67.80 -60.23 -3.19
C ALA A 49 -67.49 -60.87 -1.82
N LEU A 50 -66.22 -60.81 -1.37
CA LEU A 50 -65.82 -61.33 -0.07
C LEU A 50 -66.40 -60.54 1.11
N THR A 51 -66.49 -59.21 1.03
CA THR A 51 -67.11 -58.38 2.08
C THR A 51 -68.60 -58.66 2.20
N ARG A 52 -69.31 -58.83 1.07
CA ARG A 52 -70.72 -59.24 1.08
C ARG A 52 -70.87 -60.64 1.65
N ALA A 53 -70.02 -61.58 1.26
CA ALA A 53 -70.01 -62.93 1.80
C ALA A 53 -69.85 -62.95 3.32
N SER A 54 -68.96 -62.13 3.90
CA SER A 54 -68.78 -62.07 5.37
C SER A 54 -69.95 -61.48 6.15
N LEU A 55 -70.85 -60.73 5.51
CA LEU A 55 -72.01 -60.11 6.16
C LEU A 55 -73.22 -61.03 6.22
N TYR A 56 -73.39 -61.89 5.20
CA TYR A 56 -74.62 -62.67 5.02
C TYR A 56 -74.42 -64.20 5.06
N LEU A 57 -73.18 -64.72 5.08
CA LEU A 57 -72.90 -66.15 5.10
C LEU A 57 -72.25 -66.58 6.42
N ASP A 58 -72.80 -67.64 7.03
CA ASP A 58 -72.18 -68.34 8.17
C ASP A 58 -71.26 -69.47 7.68
N GLU A 59 -69.95 -69.31 7.87
CA GLU A 59 -68.93 -70.27 7.44
C GLU A 59 -69.06 -71.66 8.07
N SER A 60 -69.68 -71.78 9.24
CA SER A 60 -69.87 -73.07 9.90
C SER A 60 -70.86 -73.98 9.15
N SER A 61 -71.73 -73.37 8.33
CA SER A 61 -72.75 -74.05 7.53
C SER A 61 -72.30 -74.43 6.11
N LEU A 62 -71.09 -74.02 5.70
CA LEU A 62 -70.60 -74.18 4.32
C LEU A 62 -69.91 -75.51 4.04
N ARG A 63 -70.02 -76.00 2.80
CA ARG A 63 -69.37 -77.25 2.36
C ARG A 63 -67.85 -77.07 2.28
N PRO A 64 -67.06 -78.16 2.38
CA PRO A 64 -65.59 -78.08 2.33
C PRO A 64 -65.04 -77.34 1.09
N ARG A 65 -65.66 -77.54 -0.08
CA ARG A 65 -65.25 -76.90 -1.36
C ARG A 65 -65.49 -75.39 -1.38
N GLU A 66 -66.63 -74.93 -0.88
CA GLU A 66 -66.96 -73.49 -0.77
C GLU A 66 -66.02 -72.79 0.22
N ARG A 67 -65.73 -73.44 1.35
CA ARG A 67 -64.72 -72.97 2.32
C ARG A 67 -63.33 -72.90 1.70
N GLU A 68 -62.96 -73.89 0.89
CA GLU A 68 -61.69 -73.87 0.17
C GLU A 68 -61.62 -72.69 -0.81
N PHE A 69 -62.66 -72.46 -1.61
CA PHE A 69 -62.76 -71.33 -2.55
C PHE A 69 -62.71 -69.98 -1.84
N LEU A 70 -63.46 -69.80 -0.75
CA LEU A 70 -63.40 -68.58 0.06
C LEU A 70 -62.02 -68.37 0.67
N SER A 71 -61.38 -69.43 1.20
CA SER A 71 -60.01 -69.35 1.74
C SER A 71 -58.99 -68.99 0.66
N ALA A 72 -59.14 -69.50 -0.57
CA ALA A 72 -58.27 -69.21 -1.70
C ALA A 72 -58.47 -67.78 -2.20
N SER A 73 -59.72 -67.34 -2.30
CA SER A 73 -60.10 -65.97 -2.66
C SER A 73 -59.60 -64.95 -1.65
N ARG A 74 -59.76 -65.22 -0.34
CA ARG A 74 -59.21 -64.37 0.74
C ARG A 74 -57.69 -64.32 0.71
N ARG A 75 -57.01 -65.46 0.51
CA ARG A 75 -55.54 -65.51 0.35
C ARG A 75 -55.07 -64.72 -0.87
N ALA A 76 -55.78 -64.79 -1.99
CA ALA A 76 -55.45 -64.04 -3.20
C ALA A 76 -55.64 -62.52 -3.00
N VAL A 77 -56.75 -62.09 -2.39
CA VAL A 77 -57.00 -60.68 -2.06
C VAL A 77 -56.00 -60.16 -1.01
N ALA A 78 -55.69 -60.96 0.02
CA ALA A 78 -54.69 -60.61 1.04
C ALA A 78 -53.28 -60.46 0.44
N ARG A 79 -52.85 -61.38 -0.42
CA ARG A 79 -51.57 -61.26 -1.16
C ARG A 79 -51.56 -60.04 -2.09
N GLY A 80 -52.66 -59.78 -2.81
CA GLY A 80 -52.78 -58.60 -3.67
C GLY A 80 -52.68 -57.28 -2.89
N ARG A 81 -53.31 -57.20 -1.70
CA ARG A 81 -53.18 -56.06 -0.79
C ARG A 81 -51.77 -55.93 -0.21
N GLN A 82 -51.15 -57.05 0.20
CA GLN A 82 -49.77 -57.07 0.70
C GLN A 82 -48.78 -56.61 -0.36
N LEU A 83 -48.91 -57.06 -1.61
CA LEU A 83 -48.06 -56.62 -2.74
C LEU A 83 -48.26 -55.13 -3.05
N ARG A 84 -49.51 -54.62 -3.03
CA ARG A 84 -49.77 -53.18 -3.21
C ARG A 84 -49.18 -52.33 -2.08
N ARG A 85 -49.32 -52.77 -0.81
CA ARG A 85 -48.70 -52.10 0.35
C ARG A 85 -47.18 -52.16 0.29
N ALA A 86 -46.62 -53.31 -0.10
CA ALA A 86 -45.18 -53.48 -0.29
C ALA A 86 -44.67 -52.57 -1.42
N ALA A 87 -45.39 -52.45 -2.54
CA ALA A 87 -45.05 -51.53 -3.63
C ALA A 87 -45.14 -50.06 -3.22
N LEU A 88 -46.16 -49.68 -2.43
CA LEU A 88 -46.30 -48.32 -1.89
C LEU A 88 -45.14 -47.90 -0.98
N VAL A 89 -44.43 -48.86 -0.38
CA VAL A 89 -43.25 -48.60 0.45
C VAL A 89 -41.96 -48.76 -0.35
N ALA A 90 -41.85 -49.81 -1.17
CA ALA A 90 -40.66 -50.12 -1.94
C ALA A 90 -40.37 -49.09 -3.03
N ILE A 91 -41.40 -48.58 -3.74
CA ILE A 91 -41.19 -47.60 -4.81
C ILE A 91 -40.62 -46.28 -4.27
N PRO A 92 -41.18 -45.65 -3.23
CA PRO A 92 -40.56 -44.46 -2.63
C PRO A 92 -39.16 -44.72 -2.05
N LEU A 93 -38.92 -45.89 -1.45
CA LEU A 93 -37.60 -46.25 -0.95
C LEU A 93 -36.58 -46.36 -2.08
N VAL A 94 -36.93 -46.98 -3.21
CA VAL A 94 -36.05 -47.09 -4.37
C VAL A 94 -35.82 -45.71 -4.99
N LEU A 95 -36.87 -44.91 -5.19
CA LEU A 95 -36.74 -43.55 -5.73
C LEU A 95 -35.90 -42.65 -4.82
N GLY A 96 -36.13 -42.71 -3.50
CA GLY A 96 -35.35 -41.99 -2.50
C GLY A 96 -33.89 -42.44 -2.46
N SER A 97 -33.64 -43.74 -2.62
CA SER A 97 -32.29 -44.30 -2.68
C SER A 97 -31.55 -43.88 -3.96
N VAL A 98 -32.22 -43.92 -5.12
CA VAL A 98 -31.67 -43.43 -6.39
C VAL A 98 -31.39 -41.94 -6.32
N TYR A 99 -32.34 -41.15 -5.82
CA TYR A 99 -32.15 -39.71 -5.61
C TYR A 99 -30.99 -39.42 -4.65
N GLY A 100 -30.90 -40.16 -3.53
CA GLY A 100 -29.81 -40.06 -2.56
C GLY A 100 -28.45 -40.36 -3.19
N VAL A 101 -28.33 -41.44 -3.98
CA VAL A 101 -27.09 -41.78 -4.71
C VAL A 101 -26.70 -40.70 -5.71
N VAL A 102 -27.65 -40.18 -6.48
CA VAL A 102 -27.41 -39.07 -7.42
C VAL A 102 -26.92 -37.83 -6.67
N LYS A 103 -27.59 -37.43 -5.59
CA LYS A 103 -27.20 -36.27 -4.79
C LYS A 103 -25.84 -36.44 -4.12
N ILE A 104 -25.52 -37.64 -3.63
CA ILE A 104 -24.20 -37.95 -3.06
C ILE A 104 -23.12 -37.87 -4.13
N ASN A 105 -23.38 -38.37 -5.34
CA ASN A 105 -22.41 -38.29 -6.44
C ASN A 105 -22.21 -36.85 -6.93
N GLU A 106 -23.27 -36.05 -7.03
CA GLU A 106 -23.18 -34.61 -7.31
C GLU A 106 -22.35 -33.90 -6.25
N TYR A 107 -22.63 -34.13 -4.97
CA TYR A 107 -21.87 -33.55 -3.86
C TYR A 107 -20.39 -33.95 -3.90
N ARG A 108 -20.08 -35.23 -4.13
CA ARG A 108 -18.70 -35.72 -4.25
C ARG A 108 -17.98 -35.11 -5.46
N ALA A 109 -18.67 -34.92 -6.58
CA ALA A 109 -18.08 -34.30 -7.76
C ALA A 109 -17.77 -32.82 -7.54
N VAL A 110 -18.63 -32.10 -6.79
CA VAL A 110 -18.36 -30.71 -6.38
C VAL A 110 -17.18 -30.67 -5.41
N GLN A 111 -17.18 -31.50 -4.37
CA GLN A 111 -16.08 -31.55 -3.39
C GLN A 111 -14.74 -31.90 -4.05
N ALA A 112 -14.70 -32.85 -4.98
CA ALA A 112 -13.47 -33.17 -5.72
C ALA A 112 -12.93 -31.96 -6.51
N LYS A 113 -13.81 -31.14 -7.10
CA LYS A 113 -13.41 -29.90 -7.79
C LYS A 113 -12.94 -28.83 -6.80
N VAL A 114 -13.58 -28.71 -5.64
CA VAL A 114 -13.16 -27.78 -4.59
C VAL A 114 -11.77 -28.15 -4.10
N GLU A 115 -11.49 -29.43 -3.84
CA GLU A 115 -10.16 -29.90 -3.43
C GLU A 115 -9.11 -29.70 -4.52
N GLU A 116 -9.44 -29.90 -5.79
CA GLU A 116 -8.55 -29.61 -6.92
C GLU A 116 -8.17 -28.12 -6.94
N ARG A 117 -9.15 -27.22 -6.85
CA ARG A 117 -8.90 -25.77 -6.78
C ARG A 117 -8.07 -25.37 -5.57
N PHE A 118 -8.35 -25.98 -4.43
CA PHE A 118 -7.61 -25.72 -3.21
C PHE A 118 -6.15 -26.23 -3.29
N ALA A 119 -5.92 -27.38 -3.93
CA ALA A 119 -4.58 -27.88 -4.19
C ALA A 119 -3.79 -26.97 -5.15
N ASP A 120 -4.43 -26.50 -6.22
CA ASP A 120 -3.83 -25.56 -7.17
C ASP A 120 -3.50 -24.21 -6.49
N ALA A 121 -4.38 -23.72 -5.62
CA ALA A 121 -4.15 -22.51 -4.83
C ALA A 121 -2.93 -22.66 -3.90
N ASN A 122 -2.82 -23.77 -3.18
CA ASN A 122 -1.68 -24.02 -2.29
C ASN A 122 -0.36 -24.13 -3.08
N ALA A 123 -0.37 -24.81 -4.23
CA ALA A 123 0.82 -24.89 -5.09
C ALA A 123 1.27 -23.51 -5.58
N ALA A 124 0.33 -22.67 -6.02
CA ALA A 124 0.63 -21.29 -6.43
C ALA A 124 1.14 -20.44 -5.25
N LEU A 125 0.61 -20.62 -4.04
CA LEU A 125 1.05 -19.90 -2.86
C LEU A 125 2.47 -20.32 -2.42
N ASP A 126 2.80 -21.60 -2.50
CA ASP A 126 4.15 -22.11 -2.22
C ASP A 126 5.17 -21.52 -3.22
N GLU A 127 4.81 -21.42 -4.50
CA GLU A 127 5.60 -20.73 -5.52
C GLU A 127 5.75 -19.23 -5.22
N ALA A 128 4.68 -18.56 -4.79
CA ALA A 128 4.72 -17.15 -4.39
C ALA A 128 5.69 -16.92 -3.23
N ARG A 129 5.63 -17.76 -2.19
CA ARG A 129 6.48 -17.65 -0.99
C ARG A 129 7.95 -17.95 -1.30
N SER A 130 8.24 -18.96 -2.11
CA SER A 130 9.60 -19.27 -2.59
C SER A 130 10.19 -18.12 -3.43
N SER A 131 9.38 -17.55 -4.33
CA SER A 131 9.77 -16.39 -5.14
C SER A 131 9.95 -15.13 -4.30
N MET A 132 9.12 -14.94 -3.27
CA MET A 132 9.24 -13.83 -2.30
C MET A 132 10.56 -13.89 -1.52
N GLU A 133 11.03 -15.07 -1.11
CA GLU A 133 12.36 -15.20 -0.50
C GLU A 133 13.48 -14.80 -1.45
N SER A 134 13.36 -15.18 -2.73
CA SER A 134 14.33 -14.81 -3.77
C SER A 134 14.32 -13.30 -4.03
N LEU A 135 13.12 -12.70 -4.09
CA LEU A 135 12.93 -11.25 -4.20
C LEU A 135 13.60 -10.51 -3.04
N ARG A 136 13.36 -10.95 -1.79
CA ARG A 136 13.97 -10.32 -0.60
C ARG A 136 15.49 -10.34 -0.65
N ARG A 137 16.08 -11.47 -1.05
CA ARG A 137 17.54 -11.61 -1.22
C ARG A 137 18.07 -10.67 -2.31
N GLU A 138 17.43 -10.64 -3.47
CA GLU A 138 17.87 -9.82 -4.59
C GLU A 138 17.73 -8.32 -4.28
N ARG A 139 16.62 -7.89 -3.67
CA ARG A 139 16.46 -6.48 -3.22
C ARG A 139 17.54 -6.07 -2.22
N HIS A 140 17.82 -6.93 -1.24
CA HIS A 140 18.87 -6.65 -0.27
C HIS A 140 20.26 -6.53 -0.92
N ASP A 141 20.56 -7.39 -1.90
CA ASP A 141 21.81 -7.31 -2.67
C ASP A 141 21.88 -6.02 -3.50
N ALA A 142 20.81 -5.69 -4.22
CA ALA A 142 20.70 -4.47 -5.02
C ALA A 142 20.92 -3.21 -4.16
N PHE A 143 20.24 -3.09 -3.02
CA PHE A 143 20.42 -1.93 -2.13
C PHE A 143 21.83 -1.82 -1.57
N ARG A 144 22.46 -2.93 -1.13
CA ARG A 144 23.88 -2.90 -0.73
C ARG A 144 24.78 -2.39 -1.85
N ARG A 145 24.54 -2.80 -3.09
CA ARG A 145 25.34 -2.35 -4.24
C ARG A 145 25.15 -0.87 -4.54
N PHE A 146 23.92 -0.36 -4.42
CA PHE A 146 23.66 1.08 -4.54
C PHE A 146 24.37 1.88 -3.45
N ASP A 147 24.28 1.45 -2.19
CA ASP A 147 24.93 2.11 -1.05
C ASP A 147 26.46 2.08 -1.14
N ALA A 148 27.02 1.02 -1.73
CA ALA A 148 28.45 0.85 -1.96
C ALA A 148 28.94 1.46 -3.29
N HIS A 149 28.04 2.06 -4.09
CA HIS A 149 28.33 2.62 -5.42
C HIS A 149 28.98 1.61 -6.38
N GLU A 150 28.56 0.35 -6.30
CA GLU A 150 29.09 -0.74 -7.13
C GLU A 150 28.45 -0.75 -8.53
N SER A 151 29.26 -1.06 -9.54
CA SER A 151 28.75 -1.37 -10.89
C SER A 151 27.86 -2.61 -10.83
N GLY A 152 26.74 -2.65 -11.57
CA GLY A 152 25.83 -3.79 -11.52
C GLY A 152 24.60 -3.60 -10.64
N ALA A 153 24.51 -2.48 -9.89
CA ALA A 153 23.39 -2.22 -8.97
C ALA A 153 22.04 -2.13 -9.69
N GLU A 154 21.99 -1.45 -10.84
CA GLU A 154 20.79 -1.31 -11.67
C GLU A 154 20.37 -2.65 -12.30
N GLU A 155 21.32 -3.49 -12.72
CA GLU A 155 21.02 -4.83 -13.23
C GLU A 155 20.45 -5.76 -12.15
N SER A 156 20.99 -5.70 -10.93
CA SER A 156 20.46 -6.45 -9.78
C SER A 156 19.06 -5.96 -9.40
N TRP A 157 18.82 -4.64 -9.44
CA TRP A 157 17.49 -4.09 -9.22
C TRP A 157 16.48 -4.51 -10.28
N ALA A 158 16.86 -4.49 -11.56
CA ALA A 158 15.98 -4.94 -12.65
C ALA A 158 15.52 -6.40 -12.43
N LYS A 159 16.42 -7.27 -11.96
CA LYS A 159 16.07 -8.65 -11.60
C LYS A 159 15.13 -8.71 -10.39
N ALA A 160 15.31 -7.84 -9.40
CA ALA A 160 14.37 -7.73 -8.28
C ALA A 160 12.97 -7.30 -8.75
N VAL A 161 12.87 -6.36 -9.69
CA VAL A 161 11.59 -5.93 -10.29
C VAL A 161 10.90 -7.09 -11.02
N GLU A 162 11.64 -7.88 -11.80
CA GLU A 162 11.11 -9.08 -12.48
C GLU A 162 10.56 -10.11 -11.47
N LEU A 163 11.34 -10.41 -10.42
CA LEU A 163 10.91 -11.31 -9.34
C LEU A 163 9.66 -10.79 -8.63
N SER A 164 9.55 -9.47 -8.43
CA SER A 164 8.37 -8.85 -7.82
C SER A 164 7.10 -9.07 -8.65
N ALA A 165 7.21 -8.89 -9.97
CA ALA A 165 6.12 -9.14 -10.90
C ALA A 165 5.72 -10.62 -10.95
N ASP A 166 6.69 -11.54 -10.83
CA ASP A 166 6.43 -12.97 -10.72
C ASP A 166 5.68 -13.32 -9.43
N VAL A 167 6.10 -12.77 -8.27
CA VAL A 167 5.41 -13.00 -6.99
C VAL A 167 3.97 -12.49 -7.02
N ASP A 168 3.72 -11.28 -7.52
CA ASP A 168 2.35 -10.74 -7.64
C ASP A 168 1.49 -11.61 -8.58
N ARG A 169 2.07 -12.22 -9.62
CA ARG A 169 1.38 -13.17 -10.49
C ARG A 169 0.95 -14.44 -9.74
N HIS A 170 1.86 -15.06 -8.97
CA HIS A 170 1.55 -16.25 -8.17
C HIS A 170 0.49 -15.96 -7.09
N TYR A 171 0.53 -14.78 -6.45
CA TYR A 171 -0.54 -14.36 -5.53
C TYR A 171 -1.88 -14.19 -6.25
N LYS A 172 -1.91 -13.59 -7.44
CA LYS A 172 -3.15 -13.46 -8.25
C LYS A 172 -3.72 -14.82 -8.64
N ASP A 173 -2.87 -15.76 -9.05
CA ASP A 173 -3.30 -17.12 -9.38
C ASP A 173 -3.88 -17.82 -8.14
N THR A 174 -3.22 -17.71 -6.98
CA THR A 174 -3.73 -18.21 -5.69
C THR A 174 -5.12 -17.67 -5.39
N LEU A 175 -5.31 -16.35 -5.44
CA LEU A 175 -6.60 -15.71 -5.18
C LEU A 175 -7.69 -16.20 -6.14
N ARG A 176 -7.37 -16.35 -7.43
CA ARG A 176 -8.32 -16.83 -8.44
C ARG A 176 -8.82 -18.25 -8.11
N GLU A 177 -7.92 -19.15 -7.74
CA GLU A 177 -8.31 -20.53 -7.42
C GLU A 177 -9.09 -20.62 -6.10
N LEU A 178 -8.75 -19.81 -5.09
CA LEU A 178 -9.52 -19.72 -3.84
C LEU A 178 -10.93 -19.16 -4.05
N GLU A 179 -11.07 -18.09 -4.85
CA GLU A 179 -12.38 -17.53 -5.20
C GLU A 179 -13.22 -18.55 -5.98
N ALA A 180 -12.62 -19.31 -6.90
CA ALA A 180 -13.29 -20.39 -7.61
C ALA A 180 -13.75 -21.53 -6.67
N ALA A 181 -12.95 -21.86 -5.65
CA ALA A 181 -13.31 -22.84 -4.63
C ALA A 181 -14.51 -22.36 -3.80
N LEU A 182 -14.52 -21.10 -3.36
CA LEU A 182 -15.60 -20.50 -2.56
C LEU A 182 -16.91 -20.32 -3.34
N ILE A 183 -16.87 -20.17 -4.66
CA ILE A 183 -18.07 -20.20 -5.52
C ILE A 183 -18.73 -21.59 -5.49
N LEU A 184 -17.93 -22.66 -5.40
CA LEU A 184 -18.40 -24.04 -5.37
C LEU A 184 -18.83 -24.50 -3.98
N ASP A 185 -18.12 -24.07 -2.94
CA ASP A 185 -18.40 -24.37 -1.54
C ASP A 185 -18.25 -23.11 -0.67
N PRO A 186 -19.32 -22.29 -0.55
CA PRO A 186 -19.28 -21.03 0.18
C PRO A 186 -19.07 -21.17 1.69
N ASP A 187 -19.19 -22.37 2.27
CA ASP A 187 -19.07 -22.59 3.72
C ASP A 187 -17.65 -23.05 4.13
N ARG A 188 -16.71 -23.10 3.18
CA ARG A 188 -15.35 -23.59 3.41
C ARG A 188 -14.46 -22.53 4.11
N ASP A 189 -14.32 -22.65 5.43
CA ASP A 189 -13.60 -21.70 6.30
C ASP A 189 -12.10 -21.59 6.02
N ASP A 190 -11.42 -22.72 5.77
CA ASP A 190 -9.98 -22.75 5.45
C ASP A 190 -9.65 -22.03 4.14
N ALA A 191 -10.53 -22.08 3.14
CA ALA A 191 -10.39 -21.29 1.91
C ALA A 191 -10.56 -19.78 2.14
N ARG A 192 -11.47 -19.37 3.04
CA ARG A 192 -11.60 -17.96 3.42
C ARG A 192 -10.37 -17.46 4.16
N GLU A 193 -9.87 -18.24 5.12
CA GLU A 193 -8.68 -17.90 5.91
C GLU A 193 -7.45 -17.75 5.01
N LEU A 194 -7.22 -18.71 4.11
CA LEU A 194 -6.10 -18.65 3.17
C LEU A 194 -6.21 -17.48 2.18
N LEU A 195 -7.44 -17.10 1.81
CA LEU A 195 -7.68 -15.93 0.95
C LEU A 195 -7.34 -14.63 1.69
N ALA A 196 -7.76 -14.50 2.96
CA ALA A 196 -7.39 -13.36 3.81
C ALA A 196 -5.86 -13.29 4.01
N GLU A 197 -5.20 -14.42 4.27
CA GLU A 197 -3.74 -14.50 4.37
C GLU A 197 -3.04 -14.01 3.09
N THR A 198 -3.50 -14.52 1.95
CA THR A 198 -2.93 -14.18 0.63
C THR A 198 -3.13 -12.70 0.30
N LEU A 199 -4.30 -12.13 0.60
CA LEU A 199 -4.56 -10.69 0.44
C LEU A 199 -3.65 -9.86 1.34
N TYR A 200 -3.44 -10.28 2.58
CA TYR A 200 -2.55 -9.61 3.52
C TYR A 200 -1.09 -9.65 3.04
N GLU A 201 -0.57 -10.81 2.64
CA GLU A 201 0.79 -10.93 2.10
C GLU A 201 0.99 -10.08 0.83
N ARG A 202 0.00 -10.06 -0.06
CA ARG A 202 0.02 -9.23 -1.27
C ARG A 202 -0.03 -7.73 -0.95
N ALA A 203 -0.75 -7.34 0.12
CA ALA A 203 -0.79 -5.95 0.59
C ALA A 203 0.56 -5.51 1.15
N LEU A 204 1.28 -6.38 1.86
CA LEU A 204 2.64 -6.11 2.32
C LEU A 204 3.62 -5.94 1.15
N LEU A 205 3.49 -6.75 0.08
CA LEU A 205 4.29 -6.57 -1.13
C LEU A 205 4.02 -5.19 -1.77
N ALA A 206 2.75 -4.80 -1.91
CA ALA A 206 2.38 -3.52 -2.48
C ALA A 206 2.88 -2.31 -1.66
N GLU A 207 2.93 -2.44 -0.32
CA GLU A 207 3.50 -1.42 0.56
C GLU A 207 5.03 -1.30 0.36
N GLN A 208 5.75 -2.43 0.22
CA GLN A 208 7.18 -2.46 -0.08
C GLN A 208 7.54 -1.91 -1.48
N GLU A 209 6.57 -1.87 -2.37
CA GLU A 209 6.67 -1.26 -3.71
C GLU A 209 6.18 0.20 -3.70
N HIS A 210 5.78 0.73 -2.54
CA HIS A 210 5.25 2.08 -2.36
C HIS A 210 4.07 2.40 -3.29
N ASP A 211 3.15 1.44 -3.46
CA ASP A 211 1.94 1.58 -4.26
C ASP A 211 0.70 1.75 -3.36
N PRO A 212 0.41 2.99 -2.90
CA PRO A 212 -0.68 3.24 -1.95
C PRO A 212 -2.06 2.89 -2.53
N ARG A 213 -2.23 2.96 -3.86
CA ARG A 213 -3.52 2.62 -4.51
C ARG A 213 -3.80 1.13 -4.41
N ARG A 214 -2.80 0.29 -4.67
CA ARG A 214 -2.93 -1.16 -4.56
C ARG A 214 -3.02 -1.61 -3.10
N VAL A 215 -2.30 -0.95 -2.19
CA VAL A 215 -2.47 -1.19 -0.74
C VAL A 215 -3.93 -0.97 -0.32
N GLU A 216 -4.53 0.16 -0.71
CA GLU A 216 -5.92 0.47 -0.34
C GLU A 216 -6.91 -0.56 -0.92
N GLU A 217 -6.81 -0.90 -2.22
CA GLU A 217 -7.65 -1.92 -2.86
C GLU A 217 -7.56 -3.27 -2.12
N LEU A 218 -6.34 -3.70 -1.78
CA LEU A 218 -6.10 -4.98 -1.11
C LEU A 218 -6.64 -4.99 0.31
N ARG A 219 -6.53 -3.87 1.04
CA ARG A 219 -7.07 -3.74 2.41
C ARG A 219 -8.59 -3.72 2.42
N GLU A 220 -9.24 -3.02 1.49
CA GLU A 220 -10.69 -3.05 1.34
C GLU A 220 -11.18 -4.48 1.09
N ARG A 221 -10.51 -5.22 0.19
CA ARG A 221 -10.83 -6.62 -0.09
C ARG A 221 -10.58 -7.52 1.12
N LEU A 222 -9.46 -7.33 1.82
CA LEU A 222 -9.10 -8.10 3.02
C LEU A 222 -10.18 -8.00 4.11
N GLY A 223 -10.73 -6.81 4.32
CA GLY A 223 -11.79 -6.57 5.31
C GLY A 223 -13.07 -7.38 5.07
N ILE A 224 -13.29 -7.90 3.85
CA ILE A 224 -14.44 -8.79 3.54
C ILE A 224 -14.23 -10.19 4.13
N TYR A 225 -12.99 -10.63 4.30
CA TYR A 225 -12.63 -11.99 4.70
C TYR A 225 -12.02 -12.07 6.11
N ASP A 226 -11.50 -10.97 6.64
CA ASP A 226 -10.91 -10.84 7.99
C ASP A 226 -11.98 -10.72 9.09
N MET A 227 -12.78 -11.78 9.30
CA MET A 227 -13.96 -11.76 10.18
C MET A 227 -13.65 -11.59 11.67
N ASP A 228 -12.46 -11.97 12.12
CA ASP A 228 -12.01 -11.82 13.50
C ASP A 228 -11.06 -10.62 13.69
N GLU A 229 -10.90 -9.80 12.65
CA GLU A 229 -10.00 -8.64 12.60
C GLU A 229 -8.54 -8.98 12.93
N ALA A 230 -8.11 -10.23 12.75
CA ALA A 230 -6.73 -10.64 13.04
C ALA A 230 -5.73 -9.90 12.16
N TYR A 231 -6.01 -9.77 10.86
CA TYR A 231 -5.11 -9.07 9.95
C TYR A 231 -5.20 -7.55 10.10
N ALA A 232 -6.37 -7.00 10.43
CA ALA A 232 -6.51 -5.59 10.78
C ALA A 232 -5.66 -5.22 12.01
N ARG A 233 -5.63 -6.07 13.05
CA ARG A 233 -4.73 -5.90 14.21
C ARG A 233 -3.26 -5.98 13.83
N ARG A 234 -2.88 -6.93 12.97
CA ARG A 234 -1.49 -7.06 12.47
C ARG A 234 -1.08 -5.86 11.62
N TRP A 235 -1.98 -5.36 10.76
CA TRP A 235 -1.74 -4.20 9.91
C TRP A 235 -1.55 -2.90 10.72
N SER A 236 -2.24 -2.78 11.85
CA SER A 236 -2.18 -1.61 12.73
C SER A 236 -1.21 -1.78 13.90
N ALA A 237 -0.42 -2.86 13.92
CA ALA A 237 0.51 -3.15 15.01
C ALA A 237 1.49 -1.99 15.21
N PRO A 238 1.63 -1.46 16.43
CA PRO A 238 2.47 -0.30 16.69
C PRO A 238 3.96 -0.65 16.62
N GLY A 239 4.76 0.30 16.14
CA GLY A 239 6.21 0.26 16.31
C GLY A 239 6.60 0.70 17.74
N LEU A 240 7.77 0.25 18.18
CA LEU A 240 8.38 0.58 19.45
C LEU A 240 9.49 1.61 19.26
N VAL A 241 9.32 2.80 19.82
CA VAL A 241 10.31 3.88 19.77
C VAL A 241 11.02 4.00 21.12
N ARG A 242 12.35 3.85 21.09
CA ARG A 242 13.28 4.12 22.19
C ARG A 242 14.03 5.40 21.91
N VAL A 243 14.18 6.25 22.91
CA VAL A 243 14.81 7.57 22.77
C VAL A 243 15.93 7.71 23.80
N ALA A 244 17.17 7.75 23.32
CA ALA A 244 18.40 7.87 24.10
C ALA A 244 19.16 9.19 23.81
N VAL A 245 18.43 10.27 23.57
CA VAL A 245 18.99 11.60 23.25
C VAL A 245 19.55 12.28 24.49
N ARG A 246 20.73 12.90 24.37
CA ARG A 246 21.35 13.71 25.43
C ARG A 246 21.18 15.21 25.18
N PRO A 247 21.08 16.05 26.21
CA PRO A 247 21.08 15.70 27.63
C PRO A 247 19.77 15.03 28.07
N ARG A 248 19.79 14.38 29.25
CA ARG A 248 18.59 13.81 29.88
C ARG A 248 17.64 14.95 30.30
N GLY A 249 16.34 14.70 30.23
CA GLY A 249 15.31 15.70 30.54
C GLY A 249 14.93 16.60 29.37
N ALA A 250 15.35 16.27 28.14
CA ALA A 250 14.83 16.94 26.95
C ALA A 250 13.36 16.51 26.75
N VAL A 251 12.46 17.48 26.59
CA VAL A 251 11.05 17.21 26.31
C VAL A 251 10.93 16.77 24.85
N VAL A 252 10.21 15.68 24.62
CA VAL A 252 9.97 15.10 23.29
C VAL A 252 8.50 15.25 22.96
N ASP A 253 8.19 16.11 22.00
CA ASP A 253 6.86 16.23 21.41
C ASP A 253 6.79 15.43 20.10
N ILE A 254 5.64 14.83 19.81
CA ILE A 254 5.39 14.06 18.59
C ILE A 254 4.11 14.58 17.92
N ALA A 255 4.17 14.75 16.60
CA ALA A 255 3.02 15.05 15.76
C ALA A 255 3.07 14.19 14.50
N LYS A 256 1.90 13.77 14.00
CA LYS A 256 1.77 12.91 12.82
C LYS A 256 1.61 13.76 11.56
N TYR A 257 2.26 13.37 10.47
CA TYR A 257 1.98 13.93 9.14
C TYR A 257 0.74 13.27 8.56
N GLU A 258 -0.24 14.08 8.18
CA GLU A 258 -1.42 13.66 7.41
C GLU A 258 -1.60 14.53 6.18
N GLN A 259 -2.19 13.96 5.12
CA GLN A 259 -2.50 14.71 3.90
C GLN A 259 -3.57 15.77 4.21
N GLY A 260 -3.21 17.03 4.03
CA GLY A 260 -4.11 18.17 4.13
C GLY A 260 -4.71 18.57 2.79
N GLU A 261 -5.36 19.73 2.78
CA GLU A 261 -5.91 20.32 1.56
C GLU A 261 -4.80 20.56 0.51
N GLY A 262 -5.04 20.09 -0.72
CA GLY A 262 -4.07 20.20 -1.81
C GLY A 262 -2.89 19.24 -1.71
N ASP A 263 -3.01 18.13 -0.96
CA ASP A 263 -1.99 17.10 -0.71
C ASP A 263 -0.68 17.64 -0.09
N VAL A 264 -0.78 18.78 0.59
CA VAL A 264 0.28 19.31 1.45
C VAL A 264 0.19 18.58 2.79
N LEU A 265 1.32 18.06 3.28
CA LEU A 265 1.36 17.36 4.56
C LEU A 265 1.22 18.37 5.71
N ARG A 266 0.34 18.07 6.65
CA ARG A 266 0.09 18.86 7.86
C ARG A 266 0.37 18.03 9.09
N LEU A 267 0.83 18.69 10.15
CA LEU A 267 1.01 18.07 11.45
C LEU A 267 -0.31 18.05 12.21
N VAL A 268 -0.68 16.87 12.71
CA VAL A 268 -1.87 16.63 13.52
C VAL A 268 -1.50 15.79 14.76
N ASP A 269 -2.45 15.63 15.69
CA ASP A 269 -2.31 14.80 16.90
C ASP A 269 -1.06 15.12 17.74
N GLU A 270 -0.71 16.42 17.81
CA GLU A 270 0.42 16.90 18.58
C GLU A 270 0.25 16.59 20.06
N ARG A 271 1.24 15.89 20.64
CA ARG A 271 1.27 15.50 22.04
C ARG A 271 2.70 15.35 22.53
N THR A 272 2.90 15.47 23.85
CA THR A 272 4.17 15.15 24.48
C THR A 272 4.32 13.64 24.65
N LEU A 273 5.42 13.08 24.13
CA LEU A 273 5.78 11.67 24.25
C LEU A 273 6.43 11.37 25.61
N GLY A 274 7.19 12.32 26.14
CA GLY A 274 7.86 12.21 27.44
C GLY A 274 9.13 13.05 27.52
N GLU A 275 9.98 12.74 28.50
CA GLU A 275 11.31 13.34 28.66
C GLU A 275 12.40 12.28 28.42
N THR A 276 13.55 12.68 27.88
CA THR A 276 14.65 11.74 27.59
C THR A 276 15.34 11.22 28.86
N PRO A 277 15.73 9.93 28.93
CA PRO A 277 15.47 8.89 27.94
C PRO A 277 14.05 8.32 28.05
N ILE A 278 13.52 7.84 26.92
CA ILE A 278 12.25 7.11 26.84
C ILE A 278 12.59 5.67 26.49
N ASP A 279 12.41 4.75 27.44
CA ASP A 279 12.78 3.33 27.28
C ASP A 279 11.87 2.58 26.30
N ARG A 280 10.60 3.01 26.19
CA ARG A 280 9.59 2.43 25.31
C ARG A 280 8.43 3.39 25.10
N ALA A 281 8.15 3.72 23.85
CA ALA A 281 6.91 4.36 23.43
C ALA A 281 6.29 3.57 22.27
N GLU A 282 5.01 3.22 22.39
CA GLU A 282 4.27 2.57 21.31
C GLU A 282 3.69 3.65 20.39
N VAL A 283 4.04 3.58 19.11
CA VAL A 283 3.63 4.57 18.10
C VAL A 283 3.02 3.81 16.94
N SER A 284 1.80 4.20 16.53
CA SER A 284 1.15 3.62 15.37
C SER A 284 1.99 3.83 14.09
N PRO A 285 1.92 2.94 13.09
CA PRO A 285 2.63 3.14 11.83
C PRO A 285 2.28 4.48 11.16
N GLY A 286 3.26 5.13 10.54
CA GLY A 286 3.06 6.41 9.85
C GLY A 286 4.30 7.30 9.80
N SER A 287 4.15 8.48 9.20
CA SER A 287 5.16 9.54 9.16
C SER A 287 4.90 10.55 10.27
N TYR A 288 5.95 10.92 11.00
CA TYR A 288 5.90 11.77 12.19
C TYR A 288 6.99 12.83 12.17
N LEU A 289 6.77 13.88 12.95
CA LEU A 289 7.81 14.80 13.39
C LEU A 289 7.92 14.75 14.90
N LEU A 290 9.11 14.44 15.38
CA LEU A 290 9.48 14.63 16.78
C LEU A 290 10.18 15.98 16.93
N THR A 291 9.90 16.68 18.02
CA THR A 291 10.63 17.90 18.41
C THR A 291 11.24 17.69 19.80
N PHE A 292 12.56 17.78 19.87
CA PHE A 292 13.34 17.67 21.09
C PHE A 292 13.64 19.07 21.62
N SER A 293 13.19 19.39 22.83
CA SER A 293 13.34 20.71 23.43
C SER A 293 14.13 20.62 24.74
N TYR A 294 15.24 21.36 24.83
CA TYR A 294 16.06 21.44 26.05
C TYR A 294 16.80 22.78 26.12
N ASP A 295 16.76 23.45 27.27
CA ASP A 295 17.48 24.73 27.54
C ASP A 295 17.31 25.80 26.43
N GLY A 296 16.09 25.90 25.88
CA GLY A 296 15.76 26.85 24.80
C GLY A 296 16.24 26.45 23.40
N VAL A 297 16.86 25.28 23.25
CA VAL A 297 17.23 24.67 21.97
C VAL A 297 16.16 23.68 21.56
N ALA A 298 15.72 23.74 20.29
CA ALA A 298 14.78 22.81 19.69
C ALA A 298 15.41 22.09 18.50
N VAL A 299 15.30 20.75 18.45
CA VAL A 299 15.77 19.91 17.33
C VAL A 299 14.60 19.15 16.73
N ARG A 300 14.43 19.27 15.42
CA ARG A 300 13.38 18.61 14.64
C ARG A 300 13.89 17.27 14.12
N TYR A 301 13.10 16.21 14.26
CA TYR A 301 13.44 14.84 13.87
C TYR A 301 12.24 14.19 13.17
N PRO A 302 12.18 14.26 11.84
CA PRO A 302 11.25 13.49 11.04
C PRO A 302 11.51 11.99 11.21
N LEU A 303 10.45 11.19 11.27
CA LEU A 303 10.52 9.75 11.54
C LEU A 303 9.42 9.02 10.77
N VAL A 304 9.76 7.89 10.13
CA VAL A 304 8.78 6.91 9.67
C VAL A 304 8.80 5.73 10.64
N VAL A 305 7.64 5.40 11.17
CA VAL A 305 7.40 4.23 12.02
C VAL A 305 6.68 3.18 11.18
N GLU A 306 7.29 2.00 11.03
CA GLU A 306 6.65 0.85 10.36
C GLU A 306 5.96 -0.08 11.36
N ARG A 307 5.22 -1.08 10.86
CA ARG A 307 4.56 -2.08 11.70
C ARG A 307 5.59 -2.97 12.37
N ASP A 308 5.39 -3.27 13.65
CA ASP A 308 6.28 -4.10 14.48
C ASP A 308 7.76 -3.64 14.45
N ASP A 309 8.00 -2.38 14.12
CA ASP A 309 9.33 -1.80 13.99
C ASP A 309 9.94 -1.53 15.37
N GLU A 310 11.25 -1.71 15.52
CA GLU A 310 11.99 -1.35 16.74
C GLU A 310 12.99 -0.24 16.43
N LEU A 311 12.69 0.96 16.94
CA LEU A 311 13.45 2.18 16.66
C LEU A 311 14.24 2.64 17.86
N GLU A 312 15.49 2.99 17.62
CA GLU A 312 16.33 3.70 18.58
C GLU A 312 16.75 5.04 18.00
N ILE A 313 16.38 6.12 18.69
CA ILE A 313 16.80 7.48 18.38
C ILE A 313 17.85 7.90 19.39
N SER A 314 19.07 8.12 18.93
CA SER A 314 20.22 8.43 19.78
C SER A 314 21.09 9.49 19.12
N PHE A 315 21.25 10.64 19.77
CA PHE A 315 22.16 11.72 19.38
C PHE A 315 22.38 12.69 20.55
N ASP A 316 23.39 13.54 20.43
CA ASP A 316 23.63 14.63 21.37
C ASP A 316 23.04 15.94 20.79
N MET A 317 22.15 16.58 21.55
CA MET A 317 21.59 17.88 21.17
C MET A 317 22.70 18.94 21.09
N PRO A 318 22.57 19.91 20.15
CA PRO A 318 23.51 21.02 20.10
C PRO A 318 23.50 21.82 21.41
N PRO A 319 24.68 22.20 21.93
CA PRO A 319 24.76 23.21 22.96
C PRO A 319 24.07 24.50 22.50
N LYS A 320 23.60 25.29 23.46
CA LYS A 320 23.03 26.61 23.18
C LYS A 320 24.03 27.45 22.38
N ASP A 321 23.53 28.12 21.35
CA ASP A 321 24.30 28.97 20.42
C ASP A 321 25.39 28.24 19.59
N ALA A 322 25.45 26.90 19.62
CA ALA A 322 26.42 26.14 18.84
C ALA A 322 26.10 26.05 17.34
N VAL A 323 24.81 26.17 16.97
CA VAL A 323 24.37 26.21 15.57
C VAL A 323 24.53 27.64 15.05
N PRO A 324 25.41 27.90 14.06
CA PRO A 324 25.58 29.25 13.53
C PRO A 324 24.30 29.79 12.90
N GLY A 325 24.11 31.12 12.97
CA GLY A 325 22.98 31.78 12.32
C GLY A 325 22.93 31.47 10.82
N GLY A 326 21.75 31.16 10.32
CA GLY A 326 21.55 30.76 8.92
C GLY A 326 21.79 29.27 8.64
N TYR A 327 22.08 28.45 9.66
CA TYR A 327 22.20 26.99 9.54
C TYR A 327 21.16 26.26 10.37
N ILE A 328 20.84 25.04 9.96
CA ILE A 328 19.92 24.12 10.63
C ILE A 328 20.70 22.86 10.98
N TYR A 329 20.51 22.36 12.21
CA TYR A 329 21.03 21.06 12.61
C TYR A 329 20.07 19.95 12.20
N VAL A 330 20.59 19.00 11.44
CA VAL A 330 19.93 17.76 11.07
C VAL A 330 20.56 16.63 11.91
N PRO A 331 19.83 16.06 12.89
CA PRO A 331 20.36 15.00 13.76
C PRO A 331 20.65 13.71 12.97
N PRO A 332 21.56 12.82 13.38
CA PRO A 332 21.76 11.53 12.71
C PRO A 332 20.47 10.72 12.67
N GLY A 333 20.27 9.93 11.63
CA GLY A 333 19.08 9.10 11.52
C GLY A 333 18.86 8.52 10.13
N ARG A 334 17.91 7.59 10.06
CA ARG A 334 17.49 6.91 8.84
C ARG A 334 16.41 7.68 8.08
N PHE A 335 16.35 7.52 6.77
CA PHE A 335 15.31 8.07 5.90
C PHE A 335 15.17 7.26 4.60
N LEU A 336 14.08 7.48 3.87
CA LEU A 336 13.87 6.91 2.53
C LEU A 336 14.56 7.79 1.46
N PHE A 337 15.56 7.23 0.78
CA PHE A 337 16.33 7.86 -0.29
C PHE A 337 15.98 7.27 -1.66
N GLY A 338 15.90 8.12 -2.68
CA GLY A 338 15.61 7.71 -4.05
C GLY A 338 14.14 7.93 -4.45
N SER A 339 13.67 7.14 -5.42
CA SER A 339 12.32 7.25 -5.97
C SER A 339 11.66 5.88 -6.18
N ALA A 340 10.35 5.85 -5.94
CA ALA A 340 9.47 4.73 -6.26
C ALA A 340 8.65 4.98 -7.54
N ASP A 341 9.00 6.02 -8.33
CA ASP A 341 8.41 6.22 -9.65
C ASP A 341 8.71 5.02 -10.58
N ASP A 342 7.92 4.91 -11.64
CA ASP A 342 8.11 3.93 -12.71
C ASP A 342 9.55 3.97 -13.26
N GLU A 343 10.11 2.79 -13.55
CA GLU A 343 11.48 2.59 -14.02
C GLU A 343 11.81 3.40 -15.29
N THR A 344 10.82 3.65 -16.15
CA THR A 344 10.98 4.47 -17.36
C THR A 344 11.22 5.95 -17.08
N LEU A 345 10.95 6.41 -15.85
CA LEU A 345 11.25 7.77 -15.37
C LEU A 345 12.37 7.77 -14.32
N ARG A 346 12.31 6.84 -13.36
CA ARG A 346 13.26 6.75 -12.23
C ARG A 346 14.70 6.81 -12.69
N GLN A 347 15.07 5.92 -13.60
CA GLN A 347 16.45 5.75 -14.04
C GLN A 347 16.86 6.78 -15.10
N PRO A 348 16.23 6.88 -16.28
CA PRO A 348 16.75 7.71 -17.37
C PRO A 348 16.46 9.20 -17.22
N PHE A 349 15.42 9.59 -16.46
CA PHE A 349 15.03 10.99 -16.31
C PHE A 349 15.49 11.55 -14.96
N TYR A 350 15.17 10.88 -13.86
CA TYR A 350 15.52 11.39 -12.53
C TYR A 350 16.95 11.07 -12.09
N TYR A 351 17.60 10.08 -12.75
CA TYR A 351 18.86 9.49 -12.29
C TYR A 351 18.80 9.06 -10.81
N ALA A 352 17.60 8.70 -10.33
CA ALA A 352 17.34 8.39 -8.94
C ALA A 352 17.58 6.90 -8.69
N GLN A 353 18.11 6.56 -7.51
CA GLN A 353 18.15 5.18 -7.07
C GLN A 353 16.72 4.71 -6.71
N PRO A 354 16.45 3.39 -6.69
CA PRO A 354 15.17 2.88 -6.20
C PRO A 354 14.97 3.26 -4.75
N LEU A 355 13.74 3.58 -4.35
CA LEU A 355 13.46 4.04 -3.00
C LEU A 355 13.83 2.97 -1.96
N HIS A 356 14.73 3.31 -1.04
CA HIS A 356 15.14 2.43 0.06
C HIS A 356 15.61 3.23 1.27
N GLN A 357 15.74 2.55 2.41
CA GLN A 357 16.19 3.17 3.64
C GLN A 357 17.72 3.31 3.65
N VAL A 358 18.20 4.53 3.86
CA VAL A 358 19.62 4.84 4.13
C VAL A 358 19.74 5.63 5.43
N SER A 359 20.95 5.87 5.92
CA SER A 359 21.20 6.66 7.14
C SER A 359 22.29 7.69 6.93
N THR A 360 22.12 8.87 7.55
CA THR A 360 23.18 9.88 7.61
C THR A 360 23.65 10.10 9.05
N GLY A 361 24.89 10.55 9.19
CA GLY A 361 25.34 11.20 10.43
C GLY A 361 24.58 12.50 10.71
N GLY A 362 24.89 13.13 11.84
CA GLY A 362 24.40 14.48 12.14
C GLY A 362 25.20 15.51 11.35
N PHE A 363 24.53 16.53 10.81
CA PHE A 363 25.17 17.60 10.03
C PHE A 363 24.44 18.93 10.19
N LEU A 364 25.15 20.00 9.87
CA LEU A 364 24.59 21.32 9.66
C LEU A 364 24.31 21.51 8.17
N VAL A 365 23.23 22.20 7.83
CA VAL A 365 22.90 22.60 6.46
C VAL A 365 22.48 24.05 6.43
N GLY A 366 22.91 24.81 5.41
CA GLY A 366 22.44 26.18 5.21
C GLY A 366 20.91 26.21 5.10
N LYS A 367 20.26 27.14 5.80
CA LYS A 367 18.81 27.34 5.74
C LYS A 367 18.37 27.73 4.32
N ASN A 368 19.20 28.51 3.64
CA ASN A 368 19.05 28.92 2.25
C ASN A 368 20.36 28.68 1.48
N GLU A 369 20.32 28.88 0.16
CA GLU A 369 21.49 28.89 -0.72
C GLU A 369 22.51 29.97 -0.29
N VAL A 370 23.77 29.78 -0.66
CA VAL A 370 24.79 30.81 -0.49
C VAL A 370 24.41 32.02 -1.35
N THR A 371 24.40 33.20 -0.74
CA THR A 371 24.02 34.43 -1.43
C THR A 371 25.20 35.09 -2.16
N VAL A 372 24.89 35.94 -3.14
CA VAL A 372 25.89 36.78 -3.82
C VAL A 372 26.68 37.64 -2.82
N SER A 373 26.04 38.16 -1.76
CA SER A 373 26.72 38.95 -0.72
C SER A 373 27.77 38.14 0.05
N GLN A 374 27.44 36.90 0.43
CA GLN A 374 28.35 35.99 1.12
C GLN A 374 29.51 35.56 0.21
N TRP A 375 29.25 35.42 -1.09
CA TRP A 375 30.30 35.13 -2.07
C TRP A 375 31.23 36.33 -2.29
N ILE A 376 30.71 37.55 -2.35
CA ILE A 376 31.51 38.78 -2.41
C ILE A 376 32.43 38.89 -1.19
N GLU A 377 31.94 38.56 0.00
CA GLU A 377 32.76 38.54 1.22
C GLU A 377 33.92 37.54 1.13
N TYR A 378 33.69 36.37 0.52
CA TYR A 378 34.75 35.43 0.21
C TYR A 378 35.76 36.03 -0.77
N LEU A 379 35.30 36.59 -1.89
CA LEU A 379 36.18 37.23 -2.89
C LEU A 379 37.03 38.33 -2.27
N GLU A 380 36.46 39.17 -1.41
CA GLU A 380 37.18 40.28 -0.74
C GLU A 380 38.27 39.79 0.23
N SER A 381 38.21 38.53 0.67
CA SER A 381 39.25 37.90 1.50
C SER A 381 40.41 37.30 0.71
N LEU A 382 40.24 37.08 -0.61
CA LEU A 382 41.22 36.44 -1.48
C LEU A 382 42.26 37.41 -2.05
N ALA A 383 43.41 36.88 -2.47
CA ALA A 383 44.36 37.65 -3.26
C ALA A 383 43.80 37.93 -4.67
N PRO A 384 44.23 39.00 -5.37
CA PRO A 384 43.64 39.37 -6.67
C PRO A 384 43.64 38.27 -7.74
N ALA A 385 44.69 37.44 -7.82
CA ALA A 385 44.75 36.34 -8.78
C ALA A 385 43.72 35.24 -8.46
N GLU A 386 43.51 34.94 -7.18
CA GLU A 386 42.52 33.96 -6.72
C GLU A 386 41.09 34.50 -6.88
N GLN A 387 40.90 35.82 -6.76
CA GLN A 387 39.61 36.47 -7.04
C GLN A 387 39.16 36.20 -8.47
N ASP A 388 40.04 36.41 -9.46
CA ASP A 388 39.73 36.21 -10.88
C ASP A 388 39.29 34.77 -11.18
N GLU A 389 39.90 33.79 -10.51
CA GLU A 389 39.54 32.37 -10.63
C GLU A 389 38.21 32.02 -9.92
N ALA A 390 37.79 32.80 -8.93
CA ALA A 390 36.59 32.56 -8.13
C ALA A 390 35.37 33.41 -8.58
N LEU A 391 35.50 34.23 -9.63
CA LEU A 391 34.41 35.07 -10.12
C LEU A 391 33.24 34.22 -10.68
N PRO A 392 32.00 34.49 -10.21
CA PRO A 392 30.79 33.98 -10.86
C PRO A 392 30.66 34.45 -12.30
N GLN A 393 30.55 33.52 -13.25
CA GLN A 393 30.45 33.83 -14.67
C GLN A 393 29.76 32.75 -15.52
N SER A 394 28.94 33.19 -16.45
CA SER A 394 28.36 32.42 -17.56
C SER A 394 28.04 33.35 -18.74
N GLU A 395 27.33 32.87 -19.76
CA GLU A 395 26.81 33.72 -20.83
C GLU A 395 25.75 34.71 -20.32
N GLN A 396 24.88 34.28 -19.41
CA GLN A 396 23.76 35.09 -18.90
C GLN A 396 24.12 35.94 -17.68
N LEU A 397 25.21 35.64 -16.95
CA LEU A 397 25.62 36.43 -15.79
C LEU A 397 27.14 36.60 -15.69
N SER A 398 27.59 37.71 -15.12
CA SER A 398 29.00 37.87 -14.72
C SER A 398 29.14 38.88 -13.60
N LEU A 399 29.88 38.53 -12.56
CA LEU A 399 30.28 39.45 -11.50
C LEU A 399 31.68 40.01 -11.81
N ARG A 400 31.86 41.32 -11.62
CA ARG A 400 33.17 41.96 -11.79
C ARG A 400 33.41 43.05 -10.76
N ARG A 401 34.69 43.29 -10.49
CA ARG A 401 35.13 44.46 -9.74
C ARG A 401 35.22 45.68 -10.65
N ILE A 402 34.71 46.81 -10.20
CA ILE A 402 34.73 48.09 -10.95
C ILE A 402 35.76 49.06 -10.37
N ALA A 403 36.09 50.12 -11.12
CA ALA A 403 37.24 51.00 -10.86
C ALA A 403 37.18 51.74 -9.51
N ASP A 404 36.00 51.95 -8.95
CA ASP A 404 35.80 52.56 -7.62
C ASP A 404 35.99 51.57 -6.46
N GLY A 405 36.34 50.31 -6.77
CA GLY A 405 36.54 49.24 -5.81
C GLY A 405 35.26 48.46 -5.49
N GLY A 406 34.11 48.87 -6.00
CA GLY A 406 32.82 48.18 -5.84
C GLY A 406 32.63 46.98 -6.76
N TRP A 407 31.45 46.36 -6.65
CA TRP A 407 31.04 45.20 -7.43
C TRP A 407 29.87 45.54 -8.35
N GLU A 408 29.91 45.00 -9.57
CA GLU A 408 28.84 45.09 -10.55
C GLU A 408 28.52 43.70 -11.09
N MET A 409 27.25 43.31 -11.02
CA MET A 409 26.72 42.12 -11.66
C MET A 409 26.07 42.50 -12.99
N ARG A 410 26.51 41.88 -14.08
CA ARG A 410 25.78 41.85 -15.34
C ARG A 410 24.85 40.66 -15.32
N PHE A 411 23.57 40.86 -15.63
CA PHE A 411 22.56 39.79 -15.72
C PHE A 411 21.68 40.01 -16.94
N LEU A 412 21.38 38.95 -17.68
CA LEU A 412 20.50 38.97 -18.86
C LEU A 412 19.13 38.39 -18.53
N VAL A 413 18.07 39.11 -18.90
CA VAL A 413 16.69 38.59 -18.94
C VAL A 413 16.20 38.63 -20.38
N GLY A 414 16.07 37.46 -21.01
CA GLY A 414 15.99 37.39 -22.46
C GLY A 414 17.21 38.09 -23.09
N ASP A 415 16.97 39.07 -23.96
CA ASP A 415 18.03 39.87 -24.59
C ASP A 415 18.34 41.18 -23.83
N LYS A 416 17.65 41.46 -22.72
CA LYS A 416 17.81 42.71 -21.96
C LYS A 416 18.92 42.58 -20.94
N GLU A 417 19.91 43.47 -21.02
CA GLU A 417 21.02 43.55 -20.08
C GLU A 417 20.68 44.43 -18.87
N HIS A 418 20.97 43.92 -17.69
CA HIS A 418 20.87 44.61 -16.42
C HIS A 418 22.26 44.71 -15.78
N LEU A 419 22.66 45.94 -15.43
CA LEU A 419 23.90 46.24 -14.71
C LEU A 419 23.55 46.62 -13.26
N LEU A 420 23.79 45.69 -12.36
CA LEU A 420 23.36 45.75 -10.97
C LEU A 420 24.57 46.13 -10.10
N ARG A 421 24.48 47.30 -9.45
CA ARG A 421 25.46 47.79 -8.48
C ARG A 421 24.82 47.83 -7.10
N ARG A 422 25.63 47.96 -6.05
CA ARG A 422 25.10 48.14 -4.69
C ARG A 422 24.13 49.34 -4.65
N GLY A 423 22.93 49.12 -4.11
CA GLY A 423 21.86 50.13 -4.04
C GLY A 423 20.99 50.23 -5.30
N VAL A 424 21.28 49.44 -6.35
CA VAL A 424 20.42 49.30 -7.53
C VAL A 424 19.72 47.95 -7.46
N ASN A 425 18.41 47.96 -7.24
CA ASN A 425 17.60 46.74 -7.22
C ASN A 425 17.39 46.22 -8.65
N MET A 426 17.34 44.90 -8.78
CA MET A 426 16.79 44.28 -9.99
C MET A 426 15.28 44.48 -10.01
N VAL A 427 14.74 44.88 -11.17
CA VAL A 427 13.29 45.06 -11.36
C VAL A 427 12.82 44.19 -12.53
N TYR A 428 12.02 43.17 -12.23
CA TYR A 428 11.34 42.35 -13.23
C TYR A 428 10.02 43.00 -13.62
N GLU A 429 10.02 43.81 -14.68
CA GLU A 429 8.84 44.60 -15.11
C GLU A 429 7.59 43.76 -15.36
N ALA A 430 7.74 42.49 -15.75
CA ALA A 430 6.65 41.56 -16.01
C ALA A 430 6.05 40.90 -14.75
N ARG A 431 6.62 41.11 -13.55
CA ARG A 431 6.14 40.50 -12.31
C ARG A 431 5.10 41.37 -11.60
N GLU A 432 4.00 40.75 -11.19
CA GLU A 432 2.97 41.37 -10.34
C GLU A 432 3.33 41.35 -8.84
N ARG A 433 4.09 40.34 -8.41
CA ARG A 433 4.59 40.12 -7.04
C ARG A 433 6.08 39.84 -7.10
N SER A 434 6.81 40.10 -6.01
CA SER A 434 8.28 39.93 -5.98
C SER A 434 8.93 40.62 -7.19
N ARG A 435 8.58 41.89 -7.39
CA ARG A 435 8.97 42.65 -8.59
C ARG A 435 10.39 43.22 -8.47
N GLU A 436 10.73 43.71 -7.28
CA GLU A 436 12.00 44.35 -6.98
C GLU A 436 12.81 43.45 -6.07
N HIS A 437 14.09 43.26 -6.38
CA HIS A 437 15.00 42.38 -5.64
C HIS A 437 16.33 43.07 -5.36
N ASP A 438 16.83 42.91 -4.15
CA ASP A 438 18.23 43.13 -3.83
C ASP A 438 19.06 41.94 -4.34
N TRP A 439 19.78 42.15 -5.44
CA TRP A 439 20.58 41.10 -6.09
C TRP A 439 21.71 40.56 -5.19
N LEU A 440 22.09 41.27 -4.13
CA LEU A 440 23.04 40.77 -3.14
C LEU A 440 22.48 39.60 -2.31
N LYS A 441 21.15 39.43 -2.28
CA LYS A 441 20.45 38.34 -1.59
C LYS A 441 19.98 37.23 -2.52
N TRP A 442 20.30 37.30 -3.81
CA TRP A 442 20.09 36.18 -4.73
C TRP A 442 21.02 35.01 -4.38
N PRO A 443 20.63 33.77 -4.71
CA PRO A 443 21.58 32.67 -4.70
C PRO A 443 22.76 33.00 -5.63
N VAL A 444 23.98 32.75 -5.17
CA VAL A 444 25.15 32.82 -6.05
C VAL A 444 25.03 31.70 -7.08
N THR A 445 25.12 32.07 -8.35
CA THR A 445 25.07 31.16 -9.50
C THR A 445 26.18 31.52 -10.48
N GLY A 446 26.45 30.70 -11.50
CA GLY A 446 27.60 30.91 -12.39
C GLY A 446 28.91 30.44 -11.77
N VAL A 447 28.85 29.56 -10.77
CA VAL A 447 30.01 28.99 -10.09
C VAL A 447 30.09 27.48 -10.37
N SER A 448 31.31 26.98 -10.58
CA SER A 448 31.54 25.54 -10.72
C SER A 448 31.55 24.84 -9.36
N PHE A 449 31.46 23.50 -9.39
CA PHE A 449 31.61 22.70 -8.17
C PHE A 449 32.97 22.93 -7.49
N LEU A 450 34.04 23.07 -8.28
CA LEU A 450 35.38 23.34 -7.76
C LEU A 450 35.42 24.67 -7.00
N GLN A 451 34.87 25.74 -7.56
CA GLN A 451 34.78 27.04 -6.88
C GLN A 451 33.94 26.95 -5.60
N ALA A 452 32.81 26.24 -5.65
CA ALA A 452 31.94 26.01 -4.49
C ALA A 452 32.66 25.24 -3.36
N ARG A 453 33.47 24.24 -3.71
CA ARG A 453 34.30 23.48 -2.76
C ARG A 453 35.37 24.36 -2.12
N ASP A 454 35.98 25.26 -2.88
CA ASP A 454 37.00 26.17 -2.37
C ASP A 454 36.37 27.21 -1.41
N TYR A 455 35.16 27.71 -1.72
CA TYR A 455 34.36 28.52 -0.80
C TYR A 455 34.03 27.78 0.51
N ALA A 456 33.61 26.51 0.42
CA ALA A 456 33.38 25.68 1.61
C ALA A 456 34.65 25.51 2.45
N SER A 457 35.80 25.30 1.79
CA SER A 457 37.11 25.18 2.44
C SER A 457 37.54 26.47 3.14
N TRP A 458 37.24 27.63 2.54
CA TRP A 458 37.42 28.93 3.17
C TRP A 458 36.53 29.11 4.41
N LEU A 459 35.25 28.73 4.35
CA LEU A 459 34.35 28.78 5.51
C LEU A 459 34.89 27.92 6.68
N ALA A 460 35.42 26.73 6.37
CA ALA A 460 36.00 25.84 7.36
C ALA A 460 37.28 26.43 7.98
N SER A 461 38.22 26.87 7.15
CA SER A 461 39.55 27.34 7.60
C SER A 461 39.52 28.72 8.27
N SER A 462 38.57 29.58 7.89
CA SER A 462 38.36 30.89 8.54
C SER A 462 37.69 30.79 9.92
N GLY A 463 37.17 29.61 10.29
CA GLY A 463 36.43 29.40 11.53
C GLY A 463 34.99 29.89 11.50
N ARG A 464 34.49 30.36 10.35
CA ARG A 464 33.11 30.82 10.15
C ARG A 464 32.10 29.69 10.26
N LEU A 465 32.45 28.54 9.68
CA LEU A 465 31.68 27.31 9.79
C LEU A 465 32.68 26.13 9.83
N PRO A 466 33.18 25.77 11.01
CA PRO A 466 34.07 24.62 11.14
C PRO A 466 33.45 23.36 10.54
N GLY A 467 34.23 22.61 9.76
CA GLY A 467 33.76 21.41 9.08
C GLY A 467 32.91 21.66 7.82
N ALA A 468 32.84 22.89 7.32
CA ALA A 468 32.16 23.23 6.08
C ALA A 468 32.64 22.40 4.87
N ARG A 469 31.68 21.96 4.06
CA ARG A 469 31.87 21.15 2.85
C ARG A 469 30.63 21.25 1.96
N ILE A 470 30.73 20.69 0.75
CA ILE A 470 29.56 20.47 -0.09
C ILE A 470 28.71 19.36 0.53
N CYS A 471 27.39 19.50 0.46
CA CYS A 471 26.45 18.47 0.91
C CYS A 471 26.60 17.21 0.06
N THR A 472 26.51 16.04 0.68
CA THR A 472 26.35 14.79 -0.07
C THR A 472 24.93 14.69 -0.64
N GLU A 473 24.73 13.78 -1.60
CA GLU A 473 23.39 13.49 -2.13
C GLU A 473 22.40 13.10 -1.04
N TRP A 474 22.84 12.25 -0.10
CA TRP A 474 22.00 11.77 1.00
C TRP A 474 21.66 12.90 1.97
N GLU A 475 22.62 13.76 2.29
CA GLU A 475 22.38 14.90 3.17
C GLU A 475 21.41 15.91 2.57
N TRP A 476 21.58 16.24 1.29
CA TRP A 476 20.72 17.17 0.59
C TRP A 476 19.28 16.66 0.52
N GLU A 477 19.10 15.41 0.11
CA GLU A 477 17.78 14.79 0.00
C GLU A 477 17.11 14.66 1.36
N ARG A 478 17.84 14.22 2.38
CA ARG A 478 17.32 14.13 3.75
C ARG A 478 16.93 15.50 4.30
N ALA A 479 17.79 16.50 4.16
CA ALA A 479 17.48 17.88 4.55
C ALA A 479 16.25 18.44 3.84
N SER A 480 15.97 17.92 2.63
CA SER A 480 14.86 18.33 1.79
C SER A 480 13.53 17.68 2.12
N ARG A 481 13.47 16.35 2.23
CA ARG A 481 12.19 15.64 2.45
C ARG A 481 11.97 15.10 3.86
N GLY A 482 12.98 15.06 4.72
CA GLY A 482 12.87 14.42 6.03
C GLY A 482 13.06 12.91 5.95
N ALA A 483 12.11 12.16 6.51
CA ALA A 483 12.24 10.71 6.70
C ALA A 483 11.44 9.86 5.68
N ASP A 484 10.35 10.41 5.14
CA ASP A 484 9.40 9.70 4.29
C ASP A 484 9.67 9.89 2.79
N ALA A 485 8.77 9.37 1.95
CA ALA A 485 8.91 9.31 0.50
C ALA A 485 8.29 10.51 -0.25
N ARG A 486 8.03 11.64 0.43
CA ARG A 486 7.34 12.79 -0.19
C ARG A 486 8.09 13.31 -1.42
N ARG A 487 7.33 13.72 -2.44
CA ARG A 487 7.88 14.19 -3.73
C ARG A 487 8.54 15.57 -3.66
N TYR A 488 7.98 16.45 -2.83
CA TYR A 488 8.41 17.83 -2.58
C TYR A 488 8.62 18.03 -1.06
N PRO A 489 9.38 19.05 -0.61
CA PRO A 489 9.72 19.21 0.81
C PRO A 489 8.52 19.19 1.77
N HIS A 490 7.36 19.66 1.30
CA HIS A 490 6.14 19.78 2.11
C HIS A 490 5.03 18.75 1.77
N GLY A 491 5.24 17.83 0.81
CA GLY A 491 4.21 16.87 0.39
C GLY A 491 4.35 16.42 -1.06
N ASP A 492 3.23 16.03 -1.68
CA ASP A 492 3.24 15.37 -3.01
C ASP A 492 2.71 16.24 -4.15
N LYS A 493 2.23 17.45 -3.85
CA LYS A 493 1.82 18.45 -4.83
C LYS A 493 2.66 19.71 -4.68
N LEU A 494 2.82 20.43 -5.79
CA LEU A 494 3.58 21.67 -5.84
C LEU A 494 2.71 22.78 -6.45
N ALA A 495 2.40 23.80 -5.65
CA ALA A 495 1.75 25.00 -6.11
C ALA A 495 2.78 26.03 -6.64
N PRO A 496 2.37 26.93 -7.55
CA PRO A 496 3.26 27.97 -8.10
C PRO A 496 3.96 28.87 -7.08
N SER A 497 3.40 29.05 -5.88
CA SER A 497 3.97 29.85 -4.81
C SER A 497 5.11 29.14 -4.06
N ASP A 498 5.17 27.82 -4.15
CA ASP A 498 5.96 27.01 -3.22
C ASP A 498 7.46 26.98 -3.58
N GLY A 499 7.81 27.44 -4.78
CA GLY A 499 9.18 27.50 -5.27
C GLY A 499 9.32 28.57 -6.36
N ASN A 500 10.54 28.78 -6.83
CA ASN A 500 10.81 29.64 -7.99
C ASN A 500 11.18 28.76 -9.18
N TYR A 501 10.23 28.48 -10.06
CA TYR A 501 10.35 27.56 -11.17
C TYR A 501 9.47 28.04 -12.34
N ASP A 502 9.43 27.32 -13.46
CA ASP A 502 8.81 27.81 -14.70
C ASP A 502 7.30 28.17 -14.58
N ARG A 503 6.58 27.61 -13.60
CA ARG A 503 5.16 27.94 -13.34
C ARG A 503 4.93 29.02 -12.29
N THR A 504 5.98 29.54 -11.64
CA THR A 504 5.87 30.55 -10.58
C THR A 504 5.34 31.88 -11.11
N TYR A 505 5.89 32.34 -12.24
CA TYR A 505 5.51 33.58 -12.90
C TYR A 505 4.84 33.37 -14.28
N ARG A 506 5.07 32.21 -14.93
CA ARG A 506 4.42 31.78 -16.20
C ARG A 506 4.63 32.72 -17.38
N ILE A 507 5.64 33.60 -17.31
CA ILE A 507 6.00 34.58 -18.34
C ILE A 507 7.52 34.58 -18.43
N ALA A 508 8.08 34.43 -19.64
CA ALA A 508 9.52 34.24 -19.83
C ALA A 508 10.35 35.43 -19.31
N GLU A 509 9.87 36.65 -19.54
CA GLU A 509 10.49 37.91 -19.11
C GLU A 509 10.39 38.15 -17.59
N ALA A 510 9.59 37.35 -16.90
CA ALA A 510 9.45 37.37 -15.45
C ALA A 510 10.36 36.31 -14.77
N ASN A 511 10.98 35.40 -15.51
CA ASN A 511 11.80 34.35 -14.94
C ASN A 511 13.21 34.86 -14.61
N GLY A 512 13.73 34.39 -13.48
CA GLY A 512 15.01 34.81 -12.93
C GLY A 512 15.09 34.49 -11.43
N PRO A 513 16.28 34.65 -10.82
CA PRO A 513 16.47 34.39 -9.41
C PRO A 513 15.59 35.28 -8.53
N ASP A 514 15.12 34.72 -7.43
CA ASP A 514 14.47 35.44 -6.36
C ASP A 514 15.46 35.67 -5.20
N GLU A 515 15.10 36.55 -4.26
CA GLU A 515 15.82 36.59 -2.99
C GLU A 515 15.64 35.25 -2.27
N VAL A 516 16.71 34.77 -1.64
CA VAL A 516 16.63 33.58 -0.80
C VAL A 516 15.64 33.79 0.35
N GLY A 517 14.92 32.73 0.72
CA GLY A 517 13.96 32.73 1.82
C GLY A 517 12.67 33.49 1.50
N GLY A 518 12.25 33.46 0.23
CA GLY A 518 11.03 34.14 -0.23
C GLY A 518 9.77 33.75 0.55
N GLU A 519 8.79 34.65 0.59
CA GLU A 519 7.50 34.37 1.22
C GLU A 519 6.73 33.27 0.46
N GLY A 520 6.11 32.35 1.19
CA GLY A 520 5.32 31.25 0.62
C GLY A 520 6.12 30.03 0.15
N ARG A 521 7.46 30.05 0.27
CA ARG A 521 8.31 28.91 -0.10
C ARG A 521 8.01 27.65 0.69
N ALA A 522 8.10 26.52 0.00
CA ALA A 522 8.14 25.19 0.59
C ALA A 522 9.23 25.12 1.65
N ARG A 523 8.86 24.69 2.86
CA ARG A 523 9.80 24.40 3.94
C ARG A 523 9.91 22.89 4.10
N SER A 524 11.13 22.39 4.22
CA SER A 524 11.34 20.99 4.58
C SER A 524 10.88 20.69 6.00
N PRO A 525 10.76 19.41 6.40
CA PRO A 525 10.50 19.03 7.79
C PRO A 525 11.50 19.60 8.79
N PHE A 526 12.72 19.89 8.36
CA PHE A 526 13.77 20.52 9.17
C PHE A 526 13.71 22.05 9.16
N GLY A 527 12.93 22.65 8.25
CA GLY A 527 12.79 24.10 8.09
C GLY A 527 13.73 24.71 7.06
N VAL A 528 14.37 23.89 6.22
CA VAL A 528 15.20 24.33 5.10
C VAL A 528 14.30 24.89 4.00
N GLU A 529 14.71 25.99 3.39
CA GLU A 529 13.95 26.75 2.39
C GLU A 529 14.63 26.67 1.01
N ASP A 530 13.88 27.00 -0.05
CA ASP A 530 14.33 27.10 -1.45
C ASP A 530 14.92 25.81 -2.05
N LEU A 531 14.48 24.66 -1.55
CA LEU A 531 14.87 23.34 -2.10
C LEU A 531 14.09 22.95 -3.37
N VAL A 532 13.24 23.86 -3.87
CA VAL A 532 12.44 23.70 -5.09
C VAL A 532 12.66 24.93 -5.96
N GLY A 533 13.46 24.74 -7.01
CA GLY A 533 13.78 25.80 -7.95
C GLY A 533 14.76 26.82 -7.40
N ASN A 534 14.65 28.05 -7.89
CA ASN A 534 15.56 29.18 -7.68
C ASN A 534 16.96 28.92 -8.26
N ALA A 535 17.74 28.02 -7.70
CA ALA A 535 19.00 27.60 -8.26
C ALA A 535 19.21 26.10 -8.06
N TYR A 536 19.78 25.43 -9.06
CA TYR A 536 20.33 24.10 -8.84
C TYR A 536 21.43 24.19 -7.78
N GLU A 537 21.51 23.18 -6.92
CA GLU A 537 22.47 23.14 -5.84
C GLU A 537 23.48 22.01 -6.05
N TRP A 538 24.77 22.36 -6.02
CA TRP A 538 25.87 21.39 -6.08
C TRP A 538 25.84 20.39 -4.92
N THR A 539 26.00 19.11 -5.25
CA THR A 539 26.13 17.98 -4.31
C THR A 539 27.29 17.08 -4.74
N SER A 540 27.99 16.49 -3.76
CA SER A 540 29.03 15.51 -4.07
C SER A 540 28.41 14.15 -4.36
N LEU A 541 28.85 13.52 -5.46
CA LEU A 541 28.52 12.12 -5.80
C LEU A 541 29.62 11.22 -5.23
N GLU A 542 29.24 10.24 -4.44
CA GLU A 542 30.19 9.20 -4.03
C GLU A 542 30.41 8.19 -5.18
N GLY A 543 31.63 7.65 -5.30
CA GLY A 543 31.97 6.64 -6.31
C GLY A 543 32.07 7.13 -7.76
N LYS A 544 31.97 8.44 -8.03
CA LYS A 544 32.03 9.02 -9.38
C LYS A 544 33.11 10.10 -9.50
N ASP A 545 34.29 9.72 -9.99
CA ASP A 545 35.40 10.65 -10.18
C ASP A 545 35.13 11.64 -11.32
N GLY A 546 35.29 12.93 -11.05
CA GLY A 546 35.15 14.02 -12.04
C GLY A 546 33.71 14.39 -12.42
N GLU A 547 32.71 13.67 -11.90
CA GLU A 547 31.29 13.99 -12.03
C GLU A 547 30.70 14.46 -10.70
N VAL A 548 29.73 15.37 -10.78
CA VAL A 548 29.07 15.96 -9.61
C VAL A 548 27.56 16.02 -9.83
N GLY A 549 26.81 16.10 -8.74
CA GLY A 549 25.35 16.14 -8.77
C GLY A 549 24.85 17.57 -8.63
N ALA A 550 23.81 17.92 -9.36
CA ALA A 550 23.05 19.15 -9.16
C ALA A 550 21.57 18.81 -8.88
N ARG A 551 21.02 19.37 -7.80
CA ARG A 551 19.65 19.06 -7.31
C ARG A 551 18.78 20.31 -7.15
N GLY A 552 17.47 20.10 -6.94
CA GLY A 552 16.50 21.15 -6.61
C GLY A 552 15.88 21.87 -7.81
N GLY A 553 16.58 21.93 -8.95
CA GLY A 553 16.14 22.68 -10.12
C GLY A 553 16.32 24.19 -9.96
N ALA A 554 16.00 24.97 -10.99
CA ALA A 554 16.19 26.42 -11.02
C ALA A 554 14.92 27.16 -11.47
N PHE A 555 14.98 28.50 -11.55
CA PHE A 555 13.86 29.37 -11.95
C PHE A 555 13.24 29.11 -13.33
N PHE A 556 13.89 28.32 -14.20
CA PHE A 556 13.33 27.87 -15.48
C PHE A 556 12.96 26.38 -15.52
N SER A 557 13.10 25.65 -14.42
CA SER A 557 12.82 24.22 -14.38
C SER A 557 11.32 23.92 -14.41
N ASP A 558 10.91 22.95 -15.22
CA ASP A 558 9.57 22.33 -15.16
C ASP A 558 9.37 21.60 -13.81
N PRO A 559 8.14 21.44 -13.28
CA PRO A 559 7.86 20.70 -12.05
C PRO A 559 8.49 19.32 -11.91
N SER A 560 8.68 18.62 -13.04
CA SER A 560 9.36 17.33 -13.06
C SER A 560 10.85 17.46 -12.70
N ASN A 561 11.49 18.60 -12.97
CA ASN A 561 12.90 18.80 -12.68
C ASN A 561 13.19 19.24 -11.23
N VAL A 562 12.16 19.68 -10.49
CA VAL A 562 12.28 20.20 -9.10
C VAL A 562 11.77 19.19 -8.05
N VAL A 563 11.55 17.93 -8.44
CA VAL A 563 11.24 16.86 -7.47
C VAL A 563 12.50 16.52 -6.68
N VAL A 564 12.35 16.17 -5.40
CA VAL A 564 13.48 16.13 -4.46
C VAL A 564 14.56 15.10 -4.85
N TYR A 565 14.18 13.95 -5.42
CA TYR A 565 15.14 12.90 -5.81
C TYR A 565 15.74 13.13 -7.21
N ASN A 566 15.26 14.11 -7.96
CA ASN A 566 15.83 14.40 -9.28
C ASN A 566 17.25 14.93 -9.14
N LYS A 567 18.15 14.44 -9.99
CA LYS A 567 19.49 14.98 -10.09
C LYS A 567 19.96 15.08 -11.53
N SER A 568 20.73 16.12 -11.80
CA SER A 568 21.59 16.20 -12.99
C SER A 568 22.99 15.75 -12.63
N ILE A 569 23.63 14.97 -13.51
CA ILE A 569 25.02 14.56 -13.37
C ILE A 569 25.83 15.27 -14.45
N VAL A 570 26.82 16.06 -14.04
CA VAL A 570 27.63 16.89 -14.93
C VAL A 570 29.11 16.86 -14.50
N PRO A 571 30.06 17.25 -15.37
CA PRO A 571 31.46 17.40 -14.99
C PRO A 571 31.65 18.46 -13.91
N GLU A 572 32.60 18.28 -13.00
CA GLU A 572 32.89 19.23 -11.89
C GLU A 572 33.29 20.65 -12.34
N SER A 573 33.72 20.80 -13.60
CA SER A 573 34.08 22.08 -14.22
C SER A 573 32.89 22.81 -14.85
N PHE A 574 31.71 22.17 -14.92
CA PHE A 574 30.50 22.80 -15.44
C PHE A 574 30.13 24.03 -14.62
N ARG A 575 29.68 25.08 -15.31
CA ARG A 575 29.12 26.30 -14.72
C ARG A 575 28.07 26.88 -15.65
N ASP A 576 26.96 27.31 -15.09
CA ASP A 576 25.89 28.01 -15.81
C ASP A 576 25.21 29.05 -14.90
N ALA A 577 24.31 29.84 -15.46
CA ALA A 577 23.61 30.90 -14.72
C ALA A 577 22.58 30.40 -13.70
N GLN A 578 22.37 29.09 -13.59
CA GLN A 578 21.28 28.50 -12.83
C GLN A 578 21.78 27.63 -11.68
N THR A 579 23.07 27.31 -11.65
CA THR A 579 23.65 26.42 -10.64
C THR A 579 24.49 27.20 -9.66
N GLY A 580 24.17 26.99 -8.38
CA GLY A 580 24.79 27.57 -7.21
C GLY A 580 25.13 26.50 -6.18
N VAL A 581 25.16 26.90 -4.91
CA VAL A 581 25.55 25.99 -3.83
C VAL A 581 24.82 26.29 -2.52
N ARG A 582 24.55 25.21 -1.78
CA ARG A 582 24.25 25.23 -0.36
C ARG A 582 25.34 24.48 0.39
N ILE A 583 25.71 24.98 1.57
CA ILE A 583 26.81 24.44 2.35
C ILE A 583 26.30 23.54 3.47
N CYS A 584 26.93 22.39 3.60
CA CYS A 584 26.79 21.51 4.76
C CYS A 584 28.04 21.58 5.64
N ALA A 585 27.94 21.16 6.90
CA ALA A 585 29.09 21.05 7.77
C ALA A 585 28.96 19.92 8.79
N SER A 586 30.09 19.33 9.15
CA SER A 586 30.13 18.38 10.27
C SER A 586 29.99 19.14 11.61
N PRO A 587 29.12 18.71 12.54
CA PRO A 587 28.92 19.38 13.82
C PRO A 587 30.18 19.25 14.69
N THR A 588 30.52 20.29 15.45
CA THR A 588 31.70 20.31 16.33
C THR A 588 31.45 19.73 17.72
N TRP A 589 30.18 19.52 18.09
CA TRP A 589 29.74 18.96 19.37
C TRP A 589 29.27 17.51 19.26
N ALA A 590 29.35 16.91 18.07
CA ALA A 590 29.02 15.51 17.91
C ALA A 590 30.09 14.63 18.60
N PRO A 591 29.69 13.52 19.25
CA PRO A 591 30.56 12.67 20.06
C PRO A 591 31.66 11.94 19.27
#